data_AF-A0A4Q7BL41-F1
#
_entry.id   AF-A0A4Q7BL41-F1
#
_cell.length_a   1.000
_cell.length_b   1.000
_cell.length_c   1.000
_cell.angle_alpha   90.00
_cell.angle_beta   90.00
_cell.angle_gamma   90.00
#
_symmetry.space_group_name_H-M   'P 1'
#
loop_
_entity.id
_entity.type
_entity.pdbx_description
1 polymer ?
#
loop_
_entity_poly.entity_id
_entity_poly.type
_entity_poly.pdbx_seq_one_letter_code
_entity_poly.pdbx_strand_id
1 'polypeptide(L)'
;MKNIFLKTVMVTAGLATAQLTFAANCSSTISNNAVGSLTVPAGATCTVNLSSVDGTITVQKGASLVLNNSSVSGNVQATTARSVKLINSMIEGDVQAPAVISLDKAMISGNFYCSPVTKLQSSNSMIEGKTVGKCR
;
A
#
# COMPACT_ATOMS: atom_id res chain seq x y z
N MET A 1 -22.15 36.80 53.58
CA MET A 1 -20.98 36.29 54.32
C MET A 1 -20.62 34.92 53.76
N LYS A 2 -19.34 34.73 53.42
CA LYS A 2 -18.59 33.46 53.28
C LYS A 2 -19.10 32.41 52.25
N ASN A 3 -18.43 32.26 51.10
CA ASN A 3 -17.30 31.33 50.83
C ASN A 3 -17.84 29.98 50.30
N ILE A 4 -17.36 29.27 49.28
CA ILE A 4 -16.22 29.33 48.34
C ILE A 4 -16.29 27.98 47.53
N PHE A 5 -15.52 27.82 46.44
CA PHE A 5 -15.31 26.58 45.65
C PHE A 5 -16.45 26.17 44.70
N LEU A 6 -16.23 25.68 43.48
CA LEU A 6 -15.11 24.92 42.95
C LEU A 6 -15.13 25.05 41.40
N LYS A 7 -13.97 25.34 40.79
CA LYS A 7 -13.78 25.31 39.33
C LYS A 7 -13.81 23.86 38.86
N THR A 8 -14.72 23.49 37.96
CA THR A 8 -14.68 22.19 37.27
C THR A 8 -14.37 22.42 35.80
N VAL A 9 -13.08 22.40 35.46
CA VAL A 9 -12.61 22.29 34.08
C VAL A 9 -12.61 20.80 33.75
N MET A 10 -13.52 20.35 32.89
CA MET A 10 -13.45 19.01 32.30
C MET A 10 -12.27 18.98 31.32
N VAL A 11 -11.14 18.47 31.77
CA VAL A 11 -10.07 18.03 30.87
C VAL A 11 -10.43 16.61 30.43
N THR A 12 -11.10 16.49 29.28
CA THR A 12 -11.22 15.22 28.59
C THR A 12 -9.85 14.85 28.03
N ALA A 13 -9.15 13.99 28.76
CA ALA A 13 -7.93 13.34 28.28
C ALA A 13 -8.33 12.40 27.13
N GLY A 14 -8.22 12.89 25.89
CA GLY A 14 -8.30 12.04 24.71
C GLY A 14 -7.15 11.05 24.74
N LEU A 15 -7.44 9.77 24.98
CA LEU A 15 -6.49 8.70 24.69
C LEU A 15 -6.35 8.62 23.17
N ALA A 16 -5.41 9.37 22.62
CA ALA A 16 -4.88 9.08 21.30
C ALA A 16 -4.08 7.78 21.43
N THR A 17 -4.72 6.64 21.14
CA THR A 17 -3.99 5.41 20.86
C THR A 17 -3.16 5.66 19.61
N ALA A 18 -1.88 6.00 19.79
CA ALA A 18 -0.92 6.00 18.70
C ALA A 18 -0.87 4.55 18.16
N GLN A 19 -1.49 4.31 17.02
CA GLN A 19 -1.31 3.05 16.31
C GLN A 19 0.15 3.01 15.89
N LEU A 20 0.96 2.23 16.61
CA LEU A 20 2.33 1.93 16.20
C LEU A 20 2.24 1.10 14.92
N THR A 21 2.25 1.76 13.77
CA THR A 21 2.38 1.13 12.47
C THR A 21 3.82 0.66 12.30
N PHE A 22 4.16 -0.42 13.00
CA PHE A 22 5.39 -1.16 12.70
C PHE A 22 5.24 -1.67 11.26
N ALA A 23 6.19 -1.31 10.39
CA ALA A 23 6.25 -1.86 9.05
C ALA A 23 6.26 -3.39 9.16
N ALA A 24 5.16 -4.05 8.78
CA ALA A 24 5.06 -5.49 8.89
C ALA A 24 5.83 -6.12 7.73
N ASN A 25 6.76 -7.03 8.06
CA ASN A 25 7.50 -7.78 7.06
C ASN A 25 6.63 -8.88 6.49
N CYS A 26 6.32 -8.82 5.20
CA CYS A 26 5.57 -9.85 4.50
C CYS A 26 6.52 -10.70 3.64
N SER A 27 6.75 -11.94 4.07
CA SER A 27 7.58 -12.91 3.35
C SER A 27 6.80 -14.09 2.75
N SER A 28 5.49 -14.13 2.98
CA SER A 28 4.61 -15.21 2.53
C SER A 28 3.21 -14.68 2.16
N THR A 29 2.16 -15.03 2.91
CA THR A 29 0.78 -14.66 2.57
C THR A 29 0.09 -13.98 3.75
N ILE A 30 -0.58 -12.88 3.49
CA ILE A 30 -1.53 -12.22 4.39
C ILE A 30 -2.92 -12.48 3.80
N SER A 31 -3.87 -12.93 4.62
CA SER A 31 -5.23 -13.21 4.18
C SER A 31 -6.28 -12.76 5.18
N ASN A 32 -7.38 -12.18 4.69
CA ASN A 32 -8.52 -11.74 5.49
C ASN A 32 -8.12 -10.83 6.66
N ASN A 33 -7.22 -9.88 6.40
CA ASN A 33 -6.66 -9.03 7.44
C ASN A 33 -6.59 -7.56 7.01
N ALA A 34 -6.52 -6.66 7.99
CA ALA A 34 -6.19 -5.26 7.80
C ALA A 34 -4.80 -5.02 8.42
N VAL A 35 -3.87 -4.54 7.62
CA VAL A 35 -2.48 -4.31 8.03
C VAL A 35 -2.07 -2.88 7.74
N GLY A 36 -1.13 -2.36 8.54
CA GLY A 36 -0.49 -1.08 8.26
C GLY A 36 0.50 -1.19 7.10
N SER A 37 1.46 -0.26 7.05
CA SER A 37 2.55 -0.30 6.07
C SER A 37 3.27 -1.65 6.04
N LEU A 38 3.64 -2.10 4.84
CA LEU A 38 4.24 -3.40 4.60
C LEU A 38 5.62 -3.27 3.97
N THR A 39 6.56 -4.13 4.38
CA THR A 39 7.82 -4.33 3.67
C THR A 39 7.88 -5.77 3.17
N VAL A 40 8.09 -5.95 1.87
CA VAL A 40 8.40 -7.25 1.27
C VAL A 40 9.92 -7.37 1.19
N PRO A 41 10.57 -8.24 1.99
CA PRO A 41 12.02 -8.36 2.04
C PRO A 41 12.62 -8.76 0.70
N ALA A 42 13.89 -8.42 0.48
CA ALA A 42 14.60 -8.72 -0.76
C ALA A 42 14.50 -10.21 -1.15
N GLY A 43 14.17 -10.48 -2.41
CA GLY A 43 14.01 -11.84 -2.95
C GLY A 43 12.79 -12.61 -2.44
N ALA A 44 12.02 -12.09 -1.47
CA ALA A 44 10.83 -12.74 -0.97
C ALA A 44 9.63 -12.54 -1.91
N THR A 45 8.60 -13.37 -1.73
CA THR A 45 7.30 -13.16 -2.38
C THR A 45 6.24 -12.94 -1.32
N CYS A 46 5.54 -11.81 -1.39
CA CYS A 46 4.40 -11.52 -0.54
C CYS A 46 3.11 -11.61 -1.36
N THR A 47 2.12 -12.33 -0.86
CA THR A 47 0.76 -12.32 -1.38
C THR A 47 -0.16 -11.68 -0.35
N VAL A 48 -0.78 -10.56 -0.71
CA VAL A 48 -1.84 -9.94 0.08
C VAL A 48 -3.16 -10.35 -0.57
N ASN A 49 -3.97 -11.11 0.15
CA ASN A 49 -5.18 -11.74 -0.38
C ASN A 49 -6.39 -11.35 0.47
N LEU A 50 -7.48 -10.91 -0.14
CA LEU A 50 -8.71 -10.55 0.59
C LEU A 50 -8.42 -9.63 1.79
N SER A 51 -7.52 -8.66 1.63
CA SER A 51 -6.98 -7.88 2.74
C SER A 51 -6.90 -6.40 2.37
N SER A 52 -6.85 -5.55 3.38
CA SER A 52 -6.63 -4.11 3.23
C SER A 52 -5.27 -3.72 3.81
N VAL A 53 -4.58 -2.82 3.11
CA VAL A 53 -3.34 -2.22 3.57
C VAL A 53 -3.55 -0.72 3.72
N ASP A 54 -3.36 -0.21 4.93
CA ASP A 54 -3.39 1.22 5.23
C ASP A 54 -1.95 1.71 5.42
N GLY A 55 -1.43 2.37 4.39
CA GLY A 55 -0.07 2.86 4.34
C GLY A 55 0.72 2.36 3.14
N THR A 56 2.04 2.53 3.21
CA THR A 56 2.92 2.29 2.07
C THR A 56 3.39 0.84 2.04
N ILE A 57 3.36 0.23 0.85
CA ILE A 57 4.03 -1.04 0.60
C ILE A 57 5.38 -0.78 -0.04
N THR A 58 6.46 -1.20 0.61
CA THR A 58 7.81 -1.19 0.05
C THR A 58 8.20 -2.59 -0.37
N VAL A 59 8.45 -2.78 -1.67
CA VAL A 59 8.87 -4.07 -2.24
C VAL A 59 10.36 -3.98 -2.56
N GLN A 60 11.17 -4.70 -1.79
CA GLN A 60 12.62 -4.61 -1.90
C GLN A 60 13.17 -5.32 -3.14
N LYS A 61 14.48 -5.18 -3.33
CA LYS A 61 15.21 -5.67 -4.50
C LYS A 61 14.90 -7.14 -4.79
N GLY A 62 14.51 -7.42 -6.02
CA GLY A 62 14.27 -8.79 -6.50
C GLY A 62 13.06 -9.50 -5.86
N ALA A 63 12.32 -8.82 -4.98
CA ALA A 63 11.13 -9.36 -4.36
C ALA A 63 9.92 -9.29 -5.31
N SER A 64 8.86 -10.00 -4.96
CA SER A 64 7.60 -10.04 -5.71
C SER A 64 6.41 -9.75 -4.80
N LEU A 65 5.49 -8.91 -5.28
CA LEU A 65 4.22 -8.63 -4.63
C LEU A 65 3.07 -9.13 -5.48
N VAL A 66 2.11 -9.81 -4.86
CA VAL A 66 0.81 -10.14 -5.45
C VAL A 66 -0.28 -9.54 -4.58
N LEU A 67 -1.06 -8.61 -5.14
CA LEU A 67 -2.31 -8.14 -4.56
C LEU A 67 -3.45 -8.91 -5.22
N ASN A 68 -4.25 -9.61 -4.42
CA ASN A 68 -5.36 -10.42 -4.90
C ASN A 68 -6.63 -10.06 -4.11
N ASN A 69 -7.66 -9.56 -4.79
CA ASN A 69 -8.91 -9.13 -4.14
C ASN A 69 -8.64 -8.22 -2.94
N SER A 70 -7.71 -7.27 -3.07
CA SER A 70 -7.19 -6.47 -1.96
C SER A 70 -7.16 -4.98 -2.29
N SER A 71 -7.17 -4.14 -1.26
CA SER A 71 -7.06 -2.69 -1.40
C SER A 71 -5.84 -2.14 -0.67
N VAL A 72 -5.24 -1.11 -1.24
CA VAL A 72 -4.13 -0.37 -0.63
C VAL A 72 -4.53 1.10 -0.59
N SER A 73 -4.71 1.63 0.62
CA SER A 73 -4.85 3.07 0.84
C SER A 73 -3.46 3.63 1.15
N GLY A 74 -2.74 3.99 0.10
CA GLY A 74 -1.34 4.39 0.17
C GLY A 74 -0.55 4.05 -1.09
N ASN A 75 0.75 4.28 -1.02
CA ASN A 75 1.65 4.14 -2.17
C ASN A 75 2.27 2.74 -2.26
N VAL A 76 2.66 2.34 -3.47
CA VAL A 76 3.47 1.13 -3.70
C VAL A 76 4.82 1.49 -4.29
N GLN A 77 5.87 1.27 -3.51
CA GLN A 77 7.26 1.54 -3.89
C GLN A 77 7.94 0.24 -4.31
N ALA A 78 8.08 -0.01 -5.61
CA ALA A 78 8.56 -1.29 -6.14
C ALA A 78 9.65 -1.16 -7.22
N THR A 79 10.34 -0.02 -7.33
CA THR A 79 11.33 0.26 -8.39
C THR A 79 12.39 -0.82 -8.57
N THR A 80 12.84 -1.47 -7.50
CA THR A 80 13.88 -2.52 -7.55
C THR A 80 13.32 -3.94 -7.47
N ALA A 81 12.00 -4.09 -7.36
CA ALA A 81 11.35 -5.38 -7.25
C ALA A 81 11.44 -6.15 -8.58
N ARG A 82 11.33 -7.48 -8.48
CA ARG A 82 11.28 -8.36 -9.65
C ARG A 82 9.94 -8.22 -10.37
N SER A 83 8.85 -8.23 -9.61
CA SER A 83 7.51 -8.16 -10.19
C SER A 83 6.46 -7.65 -9.22
N VAL A 84 5.43 -7.00 -9.75
CA VAL A 84 4.20 -6.67 -9.03
C VAL A 84 3.01 -7.18 -9.83
N LYS A 85 2.06 -7.85 -9.18
CA LYS A 85 0.83 -8.32 -9.82
C LYS A 85 -0.38 -7.84 -9.02
N LEU A 86 -1.32 -7.19 -9.71
CA LEU A 86 -2.61 -6.81 -9.15
C LEU A 86 -3.70 -7.64 -9.84
N ILE A 87 -4.55 -8.26 -9.04
CA ILE A 87 -5.67 -9.08 -9.49
C ILE A 87 -6.91 -8.62 -8.72
N ASN A 88 -7.92 -8.10 -9.41
CA ASN A 88 -9.14 -7.59 -8.78
C ASN A 88 -8.84 -6.68 -7.57
N SER A 89 -7.89 -5.75 -7.72
CA SER A 89 -7.31 -5.01 -6.60
C SER A 89 -7.22 -3.52 -6.92
N MET A 90 -7.24 -2.70 -5.87
CA MET A 90 -7.21 -1.25 -5.99
C MET A 90 -6.06 -0.64 -5.20
N ILE A 91 -5.41 0.37 -5.79
CA ILE A 91 -4.41 1.21 -5.12
C ILE A 91 -4.89 2.67 -5.18
N GLU A 92 -5.16 3.25 -4.02
CA GLU A 92 -5.56 4.64 -3.83
C GLU A 92 -4.32 5.53 -3.61
N GLY A 93 -3.33 5.39 -4.48
CA GLY A 93 -2.06 6.07 -4.32
C GLY A 93 -1.14 5.85 -5.51
N ASP A 94 0.04 6.43 -5.40
CA ASP A 94 1.04 6.39 -6.45
C ASP A 94 1.76 5.04 -6.47
N VAL A 95 2.14 4.61 -7.67
CA VAL A 95 2.87 3.35 -7.88
C VAL A 95 4.19 3.62 -8.58
N GLN A 96 5.30 3.34 -7.90
CA GLN A 96 6.62 3.29 -8.51
C GLN A 96 6.89 1.87 -9.00
N ALA A 97 6.70 1.66 -10.30
CA ALA A 97 6.63 0.34 -10.90
C ALA A 97 8.00 -0.38 -10.96
N PRO A 98 8.02 -1.72 -10.85
CA PRO A 98 9.19 -2.56 -11.09
C PRO A 98 9.51 -2.70 -12.58
N ALA A 99 10.44 -3.61 -12.91
CA ALA A 99 10.70 -4.03 -14.29
C ALA A 99 9.52 -4.79 -14.94
N VAL A 100 8.71 -5.51 -14.16
CA VAL A 100 7.55 -6.26 -14.68
C VAL A 100 6.34 -6.02 -13.79
N ILE A 101 5.26 -5.53 -14.37
CA ILE A 101 4.00 -5.34 -13.65
C ILE A 101 2.81 -5.84 -14.48
N SER A 102 1.92 -6.55 -13.80
CA SER A 102 0.70 -7.11 -14.38
C SER A 102 -0.51 -6.56 -13.64
N LEU A 103 -1.45 -5.99 -14.38
CA LEU A 103 -2.73 -5.49 -13.91
C LEU A 103 -3.83 -6.33 -14.56
N ASP A 104 -4.62 -7.02 -13.74
CA ASP A 104 -5.82 -7.73 -14.19
C ASP A 104 -7.01 -7.33 -13.33
N LYS A 105 -8.00 -6.68 -13.96
CA LYS A 105 -9.15 -6.09 -13.26
C LYS A 105 -8.72 -5.19 -12.10
N ALA A 106 -7.67 -4.40 -12.30
CA ALA A 106 -7.06 -3.58 -11.27
C ALA A 106 -7.30 -2.09 -11.52
N MET A 107 -7.28 -1.32 -10.43
CA MET A 107 -7.44 0.13 -10.47
C MET A 107 -6.31 0.81 -9.71
N ILE A 108 -5.66 1.78 -10.35
CA ILE A 108 -4.67 2.65 -9.73
C ILE A 108 -5.21 4.08 -9.85
N SER A 109 -5.60 4.68 -8.72
CA SER A 109 -6.12 6.04 -8.72
C SER A 109 -5.03 7.11 -8.74
N GLY A 110 -3.83 6.78 -8.22
CA GLY A 110 -2.68 7.68 -8.26
C GLY A 110 -1.89 7.64 -9.56
N ASN A 111 -0.78 8.36 -9.58
CA ASN A 111 0.15 8.39 -10.69
C ASN A 111 0.94 7.09 -10.78
N PHE A 112 1.22 6.70 -12.02
CA PHE A 112 1.92 5.47 -12.33
C PHE A 112 3.30 5.78 -12.91
N TYR A 113 4.36 5.52 -12.15
CA TYR A 113 5.73 5.86 -12.52
C TYR A 113 6.43 4.66 -13.15
N CYS A 114 6.79 4.80 -14.42
CA CYS A 114 7.49 3.79 -15.22
C CYS A 114 8.93 4.21 -15.55
N SER A 115 9.78 3.19 -15.68
CA SER A 115 11.08 3.31 -16.33
C SER A 115 11.04 2.67 -17.73
N PRO A 116 11.97 2.99 -18.65
CA PRO A 116 12.01 2.39 -20.00
C PRO A 116 12.12 0.85 -20.03
N VAL A 117 12.46 0.23 -18.90
CA VAL A 117 12.53 -1.24 -18.75
C VAL A 117 11.25 -1.84 -18.16
N THR A 118 10.33 -1.02 -17.64
CA THR A 118 9.06 -1.45 -17.07
C THR A 118 8.16 -2.00 -18.16
N LYS A 119 7.96 -3.31 -18.16
CA LYS A 119 6.96 -4.00 -18.97
C LYS A 119 5.62 -3.99 -18.23
N LEU A 120 4.64 -3.29 -18.78
CA LEU A 120 3.28 -3.23 -18.25
C LEU A 120 2.36 -4.17 -19.04
N GLN A 121 1.76 -5.13 -18.36
CA GLN A 121 0.69 -5.97 -18.91
C GLN A 121 -0.62 -5.56 -18.25
N SER A 122 -1.58 -5.07 -19.03
CA SER A 122 -2.87 -4.59 -18.51
C SER A 122 -4.03 -5.29 -19.20
N SER A 123 -4.94 -5.85 -18.40
CA SER A 123 -6.18 -6.51 -18.80
C SER A 123 -7.32 -5.94 -17.97
N ASN A 124 -8.33 -5.34 -18.62
CA ASN A 124 -9.51 -4.78 -17.95
C ASN A 124 -9.18 -3.89 -16.74
N SER A 125 -8.08 -3.14 -16.82
CA SER A 125 -7.55 -2.35 -15.70
C SER A 125 -7.49 -0.87 -16.07
N MET A 126 -7.58 -0.01 -15.06
CA MET A 126 -7.59 1.44 -15.22
C MET A 126 -6.48 2.07 -14.37
N ILE A 127 -5.77 3.02 -14.96
CA ILE A 127 -4.87 3.94 -14.26
C ILE A 127 -5.50 5.33 -14.44
N GLU A 128 -6.09 5.88 -13.38
CA GLU A 128 -6.76 7.18 -13.45
C GLU A 128 -5.75 8.34 -13.46
N GLY A 129 -4.70 8.20 -12.65
CA GLY A 129 -3.65 9.20 -12.58
C GLY A 129 -2.75 9.21 -13.81
N LYS A 130 -1.77 10.11 -13.80
CA LYS A 130 -0.85 10.25 -14.92
C LYS A 130 0.13 9.07 -14.96
N THR A 131 0.31 8.49 -16.14
CA THR A 131 1.47 7.65 -16.40
C THR A 131 2.70 8.55 -16.62
N VAL A 132 3.69 8.44 -15.75
CA VAL A 132 4.94 9.22 -15.75
C VAL A 132 6.08 8.34 -16.23
N GLY A 133 6.83 8.80 -17.23
CA GLY A 133 7.90 8.02 -17.86
C GLY A 133 7.42 7.23 -19.07
N LYS A 134 8.20 6.24 -19.51
CA LYS A 134 7.89 5.38 -20.67
C LYS A 134 7.80 3.94 -20.20
N CYS A 135 6.63 3.32 -20.29
CA CYS A 135 6.47 1.88 -20.11
C CYS A 135 6.64 1.16 -21.47
N ARG A 136 6.91 -0.14 -21.43
CA ARG A 136 6.94 -1.06 -22.58
C ARG A 136 5.73 -1.97 -22.61
#